data_AF-A0A1B6LCM4-F1
#
_entry.id   AF-A0A1B6LCM4-F1
#
_cell.length_a   1.000
_cell.length_b   1.000
_cell.length_c   1.000
_cell.angle_alpha   90.00
_cell.angle_beta   90.00
_cell.angle_gamma   90.00
#
_symmetry.space_group_name_H-M   'P 1'
#
loop_
_entity.id
_entity.type
_entity.pdbx_description
1 polymer ?
#
loop_
_entity_poly.entity_id
_entity_poly.type
_entity_poly.pdbx_seq_one_letter_code
_entity_poly.pdbx_strand_id
1 'polypeptide(L)'
;MASQPPNCSFINDKDGLKLTLDVDQYRPEELSVQVIDDFIVIEGKHEERSNENGYVLLQFTRQYKIPADVDREALKSHLSSDGVLQVDAPKLQTLQSSEGRNIPISQTNR
;
A
#
# COMPACT_ATOMS: atom_id res chain seq x y z
N MET A 1 16.13 8.75 23.24
CA MET A 1 16.49 7.69 22.26
C MET A 1 15.62 7.93 21.05
N ALA A 2 16.18 8.01 19.85
CA ALA A 2 15.37 8.21 18.65
C ALA A 2 14.64 6.91 18.33
N SER A 3 13.32 6.96 18.16
CA SER A 3 12.56 5.82 17.65
C SER A 3 13.12 5.47 16.27
N GLN A 4 13.72 4.29 16.14
CA GLN A 4 14.20 3.82 14.85
C GLN A 4 12.96 3.62 13.97
N PRO A 5 12.98 4.11 12.72
CA PRO A 5 11.80 3.98 11.89
C PRO A 5 11.51 2.49 11.64
N PRO A 6 10.23 2.14 11.46
CA PRO A 6 9.85 0.78 11.14
C PRO A 6 10.60 0.28 9.90
N ASN A 7 11.06 -0.97 9.95
CA ASN A 7 11.65 -1.63 8.78
C ASN A 7 10.59 -1.70 7.68
N CYS A 8 10.95 -1.32 6.47
CA CYS A 8 10.03 -1.37 5.34
C CYS A 8 10.64 -2.06 4.12
N SER A 9 9.81 -2.78 3.37
CA SER A 9 10.13 -3.19 2.00
C SER A 9 9.06 -2.68 1.04
N PHE A 10 9.50 -2.20 -0.12
CA PHE A 10 8.62 -1.73 -1.18
C PHE A 10 9.02 -2.43 -2.47
N ILE A 11 8.10 -3.24 -2.98
CA ILE A 11 8.27 -4.04 -4.20
C ILE A 11 7.25 -3.52 -5.21
N ASN A 12 7.72 -3.31 -6.44
CA ASN A 12 6.90 -2.94 -7.57
C ASN A 12 7.36 -3.77 -8.76
N ASP A 13 6.57 -4.78 -9.12
CA ASP A 13 6.89 -5.73 -10.18
C ASP A 13 5.75 -5.82 -11.20
N LYS A 14 5.71 -6.89 -12.01
CA LYS A 14 4.69 -7.09 -13.05
C LYS A 14 3.30 -7.38 -12.47
N ASP A 15 3.21 -7.90 -11.26
CA ASP A 15 1.97 -8.35 -10.63
C ASP A 15 1.33 -7.20 -9.84
N GLY A 16 2.16 -6.26 -9.34
CA GLY A 16 1.66 -5.05 -8.71
C GLY A 16 2.66 -4.35 -7.80
N LEU A 17 2.12 -3.56 -6.90
CA LEU A 17 2.81 -2.95 -5.78
C LEU A 17 2.55 -3.75 -4.52
N LYS A 18 3.61 -3.96 -3.71
CA LYS A 18 3.53 -4.50 -2.37
C LYS A 18 4.48 -3.73 -1.44
N LEU A 19 3.90 -3.12 -0.42
CA LEU A 19 4.58 -2.45 0.69
C LEU A 19 4.39 -3.29 1.95
N THR A 20 5.47 -3.49 2.70
CA THR A 20 5.46 -4.18 3.99
C THR A 20 6.19 -3.34 5.03
N LEU A 21 5.61 -3.21 6.23
CA LEU A 21 6.10 -2.37 7.31
C LEU A 21 5.97 -3.11 8.66
N ASP A 22 7.07 -3.23 9.39
CA ASP A 22 7.06 -3.79 10.75
C ASP A 22 6.55 -2.73 11.74
N VAL A 23 5.36 -2.93 12.31
CA VAL A 23 4.64 -2.00 13.18
C VAL A 23 4.20 -2.67 14.50
N ASP A 24 4.95 -3.68 14.95
CA ASP A 24 4.70 -4.45 16.17
C ASP A 24 4.58 -3.62 17.47
N GLN A 25 5.17 -2.42 17.48
CA GLN A 25 5.09 -1.45 18.58
C GLN A 25 3.79 -0.63 18.60
N TYR A 26 2.89 -0.81 17.63
CA TYR A 26 1.66 -0.04 17.50
C TYR A 26 0.43 -0.95 17.53
N ARG A 27 -0.63 -0.49 18.19
CA ARG A 27 -1.94 -1.13 18.12
C ARG A 27 -2.63 -0.79 16.78
N PRO A 28 -3.53 -1.65 16.28
CA PRO A 28 -4.26 -1.36 15.05
C PRO A 28 -4.95 0.02 15.04
N GLU A 29 -5.49 0.45 16.19
CA GLU A 29 -6.19 1.73 16.33
C GLU A 29 -5.26 2.95 16.36
N GLU A 30 -3.95 2.72 16.51
CA GLU A 30 -2.90 3.75 16.53
C GLU A 30 -2.29 3.99 15.14
N LEU A 31 -2.71 3.21 14.14
CA LEU A 31 -2.21 3.24 12.77
C LEU A 31 -3.25 3.87 11.82
N SER A 32 -2.77 4.61 10.83
CA SER A 32 -3.58 5.13 9.72
C SER A 32 -2.91 4.87 8.40
N VAL A 33 -3.69 4.46 7.40
CA VAL A 33 -3.25 4.32 6.00
C VAL A 33 -4.18 5.15 5.14
N GLN A 34 -3.62 6.09 4.38
CA GLN A 34 -4.37 7.00 3.53
C GLN A 34 -3.71 7.11 2.16
N VAL A 35 -4.53 7.34 1.13
CA VAL A 35 -4.04 7.79 -0.17
C VAL A 35 -4.25 9.28 -0.26
N ILE A 36 -3.15 10.04 -0.38
CA ILE A 36 -3.17 11.49 -0.56
C ILE A 36 -2.42 11.78 -1.85
N ASP A 37 -3.12 12.36 -2.83
CA ASP A 37 -2.63 12.57 -4.20
C ASP A 37 -2.12 11.26 -4.85
N ASP A 38 -0.80 11.18 -5.05
CA ASP A 38 -0.09 10.03 -5.63
C ASP A 38 0.69 9.24 -4.58
N PHE A 39 0.37 9.39 -3.28
CA PHE A 39 1.14 8.77 -2.20
C PHE A 39 0.28 7.91 -1.28
N ILE A 40 0.82 6.76 -0.88
CA ILE A 40 0.37 6.02 0.31
C ILE A 40 1.05 6.68 1.50
N VAL A 41 0.24 7.23 2.41
CA VAL A 41 0.68 7.86 3.65
C VAL A 41 0.32 6.94 4.81
N ILE A 42 1.33 6.49 5.55
CA ILE A 42 1.15 5.63 6.73
C ILE A 42 1.63 6.39 7.95
N GLU A 43 0.77 6.48 8.95
CA GLU A 43 1.04 7.16 10.21
C GLU A 43 0.83 6.18 11.36
N GLY A 44 1.67 6.30 12.39
CA GLY A 44 1.51 5.59 13.65
C GLY A 44 1.78 6.52 14.80
N LYS A 45 0.93 6.49 15.83
CA LYS A 45 1.12 7.26 17.06
C LYS A 45 0.77 6.43 18.29
N HIS A 46 1.79 6.06 19.05
CA HIS A 46 1.66 5.31 20.29
C HIS A 46 2.01 6.21 21.49
N GLU A 47 1.12 6.25 22.48
CA GLU A 47 1.32 6.98 23.74
C GLU A 47 1.06 6.03 24.91
N GLU A 48 2.08 5.80 25.74
CA GLU A 48 1.95 5.02 26.97
C GLU A 48 2.48 5.82 28.16
N ARG A 49 1.64 5.97 29.19
CA ARG A 49 2.03 6.52 30.49
C ARG A 49 2.20 5.38 31.48
N SER A 50 3.41 5.20 31.97
CA SER A 50 3.64 4.33 33.13
C SER A 50 3.45 5.13 34.42
N ASN A 51 2.81 4.52 35.41
CA ASN A 51 2.46 5.19 36.68
C ASN A 51 3.68 5.49 37.57
N GLU A 52 4.82 4.84 37.31
CA GLU A 52 5.98 4.88 38.20
C GLU A 52 7.26 5.43 37.53
N ASN A 53 7.47 5.27 36.22
CA ASN A 53 8.79 5.53 35.61
C ASN A 53 8.75 6.05 34.15
N GLY A 54 7.84 6.99 33.87
CA GLY A 54 7.94 7.84 32.67
C GLY A 54 6.92 7.58 31.57
N TYR A 55 7.18 8.22 30.44
CA TYR A 55 6.28 8.38 29.30
C TYR A 55 6.94 7.86 28.03
N VAL A 56 6.24 7.02 27.28
CA VAL A 56 6.64 6.56 25.94
C VAL A 56 5.75 7.24 24.93
N LEU A 57 6.39 7.90 23.96
CA LEU A 57 5.73 8.43 22.76
C LEU A 57 6.51 7.97 21.55
N LEU A 58 5.86 7.19 20.70
CA LEU A 58 6.38 6.79 19.41
C LEU A 58 5.48 7.38 18.33
N GLN A 59 6.08 8.03 17.36
CA GLN A 59 5.35 8.57 16.21
C GLN A 59 6.16 8.38 14.95
N PHE A 60 5.49 7.95 13.87
CA PHE A 60 6.07 7.97 12.54
C PHE A 60 5.06 8.44 11.50
N THR A 61 5.60 8.99 10.41
CA THR A 61 4.88 9.22 9.15
C THR A 61 5.79 8.71 8.04
N ARG A 62 5.26 7.85 7.17
CA ARG A 62 5.93 7.35 5.97
C ARG A 62 5.08 7.62 4.75
N GLN A 63 5.73 8.00 3.65
CA GLN A 63 5.08 8.27 2.38
C GLN A 63 5.74 7.45 1.29
N TYR A 64 4.93 6.76 0.49
CA TYR A 64 5.39 5.95 -0.63
C TYR A 64 4.65 6.40 -1.89
N LYS A 65 5.42 6.79 -2.91
CA LYS A 65 4.85 7.21 -4.19
C LYS A 65 4.21 5.99 -4.87
N ILE A 66 2.96 6.13 -5.27
CA ILE A 66 2.22 5.14 -6.04
C ILE A 66 2.69 5.25 -7.50
N PRO A 67 3.24 4.18 -8.09
CA PRO A 67 3.55 4.14 -9.51
C PRO A 67 2.30 4.39 -10.37
N ALA A 68 2.48 5.08 -11.50
CA ALA A 68 1.35 5.48 -12.36
C ALA A 68 0.62 4.29 -13.01
N ASP A 69 1.25 3.12 -13.05
CA ASP A 69 0.72 1.88 -13.62
C ASP A 69 0.05 0.97 -12.57
N VAL A 70 -0.11 1.43 -11.33
CA VAL A 70 -0.80 0.71 -10.25
C VAL A 70 -2.25 1.15 -10.14
N ASP A 71 -3.16 0.18 -9.97
CA ASP A 71 -4.57 0.46 -9.74
C ASP A 71 -4.79 0.95 -8.31
N ARG A 72 -5.02 2.27 -8.19
CA ARG A 72 -5.18 2.96 -6.91
C ARG A 72 -6.47 2.59 -6.20
N GLU A 73 -7.52 2.30 -6.95
CA GLU A 73 -8.82 1.95 -6.38
C GLU A 73 -8.80 0.53 -5.79
N ALA A 74 -7.89 -0.31 -6.27
CA ALA A 74 -7.69 -1.66 -5.79
C ALA A 74 -6.70 -1.78 -4.61
N LEU A 75 -6.17 -0.67 -4.08
CA LEU A 75 -5.31 -0.67 -2.90
C LEU A 75 -6.02 -1.28 -1.68
N LYS A 76 -5.32 -2.21 -1.03
CA LYS A 76 -5.78 -2.87 0.19
C LYS A 76 -4.68 -2.87 1.23
N SER A 77 -5.09 -2.82 2.50
CA SER A 77 -4.19 -2.91 3.64
C SER A 77 -4.57 -4.06 4.55
N HIS A 78 -3.58 -4.78 5.05
CA HIS A 78 -3.73 -5.92 5.95
C HIS A 78 -2.70 -5.83 7.06
N LEU A 79 -3.14 -5.95 8.32
CA LEU A 79 -2.25 -6.03 9.47
C LEU A 79 -2.30 -7.45 10.02
N SER A 80 -1.15 -8.11 10.08
CA SER A 80 -1.02 -9.44 10.66
C SER A 80 -0.93 -9.40 12.20
N SER A 81 -1.16 -10.54 12.84
CA SER A 81 -1.12 -10.67 14.31
C SER A 81 0.28 -10.51 14.90
N ASP A 82 1.34 -10.70 14.09
CA ASP A 82 2.73 -10.47 14.45
C ASP A 82 3.20 -9.03 14.16
N GLY A 83 2.27 -8.12 13.84
CA GLY A 83 2.56 -6.69 13.74
C GLY A 83 3.15 -6.25 12.41
N VAL A 84 2.88 -6.98 11.32
CA VAL A 84 3.36 -6.62 9.98
C VAL A 84 2.20 -6.02 9.17
N LEU A 85 2.32 -4.74 8.82
CA LEU A 85 1.38 -4.05 7.95
C LEU A 85 1.79 -4.25 6.48
N GLN A 86 0.89 -4.81 5.68
CA GLN A 86 1.02 -4.93 4.24
C GLN A 86 0.05 -3.98 3.53
N VAL A 87 0.51 -3.29 2.50
CA VAL A 87 -0.33 -2.54 1.56
C VAL A 87 -0.01 -3.01 0.14
N ASP A 88 -1.01 -3.44 -0.61
CA ASP A 88 -0.80 -3.95 -1.96
C ASP A 88 -1.92 -3.55 -2.94
N ALA A 89 -1.57 -3.51 -4.22
CA ALA A 89 -2.47 -3.25 -5.33
C ALA A 89 -1.92 -3.87 -6.62
N PRO A 90 -2.79 -4.37 -7.52
CA PRO A 90 -2.38 -4.85 -8.83
C PRO A 90 -1.99 -3.68 -9.75
N LYS A 91 -1.37 -4.03 -10.89
CA LYS A 91 -1.26 -3.09 -12.01
C LYS A 91 -2.63 -2.72 -12.57
N LEU A 92 -2.74 -1.51 -13.11
CA LEU A 92 -3.87 -1.12 -13.94
C LEU A 92 -3.99 -2.14 -15.06
N GLN A 93 -5.17 -2.79 -15.17
CA GLN A 93 -5.49 -3.58 -16.34
C GLN A 93 -5.54 -2.65 -17.54
N THR A 94 -4.43 -2.58 -18.28
CA THR A 94 -4.49 -2.03 -19.63
C THR A 94 -5.38 -2.97 -20.42
N LEU A 95 -6.32 -2.45 -21.20
CA LEU A 95 -7.12 -3.22 -22.16
C LEU A 95 -6.24 -3.71 -23.32
N GLN A 96 -5.11 -4.35 -23.01
CA GLN A 96 -4.16 -4.90 -23.96
C GLN A 96 -4.30 -6.41 -24.01
N SER A 97 -5.47 -6.83 -24.47
CA SER A 97 -5.59 -7.97 -25.38
C SER A 97 -6.43 -7.54 -26.58
N SER A 98 -6.00 -6.47 -27.26
CA SER A 98 -6.34 -6.28 -28.67
C SER A 98 -5.50 -7.24 -29.50
N GLU A 99 -5.69 -8.55 -29.34
CA GLU A 99 -5.43 -9.44 -30.47
C GLU A 99 -6.37 -8.94 -31.57
N GLY A 100 -5.82 -8.29 -32.59
CA GLY A 100 -6.61 -7.58 -33.59
C GLY A 100 -7.75 -8.46 -34.08
N ARG A 101 -9.00 -8.01 -33.85
CA ARG A 101 -10.17 -8.78 -34.27
C ARG A 101 -10.20 -8.81 -35.79
N ASN A 102 -10.05 -10.00 -36.38
CA ASN A 102 -10.25 -10.19 -37.82
C ASN A 102 -11.74 -9.94 -38.14
N ILE A 103 -12.02 -8.97 -39.02
CA ILE A 103 -13.35 -8.69 -39.53
C ILE A 103 -13.43 -9.24 -40.96
N PRO A 104 -14.15 -10.35 -41.20
CA PRO A 104 -14.27 -10.92 -42.54
C PRO A 104 -15.11 -10.00 -43.44
N ILE A 105 -14.68 -9.87 -44.71
CA ILE A 105 -15.43 -9.13 -45.74
C ILE A 105 -16.43 -10.09 -46.40
N SER A 106 -17.72 -9.76 -46.36
CA SER A 106 -18.78 -10.48 -47.07
C SER A 106 -19.15 -9.76 -48.37
N GLN A 107 -18.98 -10.44 -49.51
CA GLN A 107 -19.45 -9.96 -50.81
C GLN A 107 -20.98 -10.05 -50.89
N THR A 108 -21.63 -8.93 -51.20
CA THR A 108 -23.06 -8.87 -51.53
C THR A 108 -23.20 -8.79 -53.05
N ASN A 109 -23.26 -9.94 -53.72
CA ASN A 109 -23.64 -9.98 -55.14
C ASN A 109 -25.17 -10.11 -55.26
N ARG A 110 -25.72 -9.30 -56.17
CA ARG A 110 -27.13 -9.15 -56.51
C ARG A 110 -27.51 -10.03 -57.69
#